data_AF-A0A7U9RA32-F1
#
_entry.id   AF-A0A7U9RA32-F1
#
_cell.length_a   1.000
_cell.length_b   1.000
_cell.length_c   1.000
_cell.angle_alpha   90.00
_cell.angle_beta   90.00
_cell.angle_gamma   90.00
#
_symmetry.space_group_name_H-M   'P 1'
#
loop_
_entity.id
_entity.type
_entity.pdbx_description
1 polymer ?
#
loop_
_entity_poly.entity_id
_entity_poly.type
_entity_poly.pdbx_seq_one_letter_code
_entity_poly.pdbx_strand_id
1 'polypeptide(L)' 'MLEPFDKTQKAFIFEFKVLDPDENENSLEDTVKNALAQIEEKQYETELTASGIAQKNIRKYGFAFCEKQVLIG' A
#
# COMPACT_ATOMS: atom_id res chain seq x y z
N MET A 1 0.45 8.48 0.54
CA MET A 1 0.81 8.47 -0.90
C MET A 1 2.01 9.38 -1.13
N LEU A 2 2.85 9.05 -2.11
CA LEU A 2 3.99 9.84 -2.54
C LEU A 2 3.87 10.10 -4.05
N GLU A 3 3.79 11.37 -4.40
CA GLU A 3 3.58 11.83 -5.77
C GLU A 3 4.86 12.44 -6.34
N PRO A 4 5.28 12.06 -7.56
CA PRO A 4 6.43 12.67 -8.19
C PRO A 4 6.10 14.07 -8.74
N PHE A 5 7.12 14.92 -8.80
CA PHE A 5 7.04 16.21 -9.50
C PHE A 5 6.86 15.99 -11.02
N ASP A 6 7.68 15.13 -11.61
CA ASP A 6 7.54 14.65 -12.99
C ASP A 6 6.51 13.50 -13.04
N LYS A 7 5.34 13.75 -13.63
CA LYS A 7 4.22 12.80 -13.71
C LYS A 7 4.51 11.56 -14.56
N THR A 8 5.62 11.55 -15.31
CA THR A 8 6.09 10.36 -16.03
C THR A 8 6.84 9.37 -15.14
N GLN A 9 7.25 9.80 -13.94
CA GLN A 9 7.93 8.97 -12.94
C GLN A 9 6.94 8.13 -12.13
N LYS A 10 7.48 7.29 -11.24
CA LYS A 10 6.70 6.40 -10.38
C LYS A 10 6.07 7.16 -9.21
N ALA A 11 4.82 6.84 -8.93
CA ALA A 11 4.13 7.25 -7.71
C ALA A 11 3.97 6.04 -6.79
N PHE A 12 3.85 6.29 -5.49
CA PHE A 12 3.81 5.22 -4.51
C PHE A 12 2.63 5.40 -3.55
N ILE A 13 1.92 4.31 -3.30
CA ILE A 13 0.91 4.19 -2.27
C ILE A 13 1.43 3.20 -1.25
N PHE A 14 1.41 3.60 0.01
CA PHE A 14 1.90 2.82 1.13
C PHE A 14 0.79 2.70 2.15
N GLU A 15 0.58 1.49 2.66
CA GLU A 15 -0.30 1.22 3.79
C GLU A 15 0.51 0.48 4.86
N PHE A 16 0.33 0.86 6.12
CA PHE A 16 1.11 0.34 7.23
C PHE A 16 0.18 -0.28 8.26
N LYS A 17 0.37 -1.58 8.52
CA LYS A 17 -0.39 -2.33 9.51
C LYS A 17 0.52 -3.05 10.49
N VAL A 18 0.07 -3.12 11.74
CA VAL A 18 0.66 -4.00 12.74
C VAL A 18 -0.13 -5.30 12.71
N LEU A 19 0.55 -6.44 12.81
CA LEU A 19 -0.09 -7.75 12.90
C LEU A 19 -1.06 -7.77 14.08
N ASP A 20 -2.35 -7.90 13.77
CA ASP A 20 -3.43 -7.93 14.76
C ASP A 20 -4.24 -9.23 14.63
N PRO A 21 -4.11 -10.16 15.59
CA PRO A 21 -4.90 -11.39 15.62
C PRO A 21 -6.41 -11.14 15.68
N ASP A 22 -6.86 -10.00 16.25
CA ASP A 22 -8.29 -9.67 16.35
C ASP A 22 -8.89 -9.33 14.97
N GLU A 23 -8.07 -8.93 14.00
CA GLU A 23 -8.49 -8.71 12.60
C GLU A 23 -8.41 -10.00 11.74
N ASN A 24 -8.30 -11.18 12.36
CA ASN A 24 -8.03 -12.47 11.71
C ASN A 24 -6.69 -12.51 10.94
N GLU A 25 -5.74 -11.63 11.27
CA GLU A 25 -4.40 -11.64 10.70
C GLU A 25 -3.49 -12.53 11.56
N ASN A 26 -3.17 -13.73 11.07
CA ASN A 26 -2.36 -14.71 11.83
C ASN A 26 -0.88 -14.73 11.42
N SER A 27 -0.52 -13.98 10.37
CA SER A 27 0.82 -13.92 9.81
C SER A 27 1.10 -12.54 9.21
N LEU A 28 2.38 -12.18 9.10
CA LEU A 28 2.79 -10.95 8.42
C LEU A 28 2.29 -10.93 6.97
N GLU A 29 2.21 -12.08 6.31
CA GLU A 29 1.67 -12.24 4.97
C GLU A 29 0.18 -11.88 4.89
N ASP A 30 -0.62 -12.27 5.90
CA ASP A 30 -2.05 -11.92 5.96
C ASP A 30 -2.22 -10.41 6.20
N THR A 31 -1.42 -9.83 7.08
CA THR A 31 -1.39 -8.38 7.32
C THR A 31 -0.98 -7.60 6.07
N VAL A 32 0.02 -8.06 5.30
CA VAL A 32 0.38 -7.43 4.01
C VAL A 32 -0.78 -7.50 3.02
N LYS A 33 -1.46 -8.65 2.90
CA LYS A 33 -2.62 -8.80 2.02
C LYS A 33 -3.74 -7.84 2.41
N ASN A 34 -4.01 -7.70 3.71
CA ASN A 34 -5.02 -6.77 4.19
C ASN A 34 -4.63 -5.31 3.96
N ALA A 35 -3.36 -4.95 4.14
CA ALA A 35 -2.86 -3.62 3.80
C ALA A 35 -3.04 -3.32 2.30
N LEU A 36 -2.73 -4.27 1.42
CA LEU A 36 -2.96 -4.13 -0.02
C LEU A 36 -4.46 -4.05 -0.36
N ALA A 37 -5.30 -4.89 0.27
CA ALA A 37 -6.75 -4.85 0.07
C ALA A 37 -7.33 -3.49 0.47
N GLN A 38 -6.87 -2.91 1.59
CA GLN A 38 -7.27 -1.59 2.04
C GLN A 38 -6.90 -0.49 1.03
N ILE A 39 -5.73 -0.57 0.39
CA ILE A 39 -5.35 0.36 -0.69
C ILE A 39 -6.32 0.26 -1.87
N GLU A 40 -6.70 -0.96 -2.27
CA GLU A 40 -7.62 -1.18 -3.39
C GLU A 40 -9.05 -0.71 -3.05
N GLU A 41 -9.55 -1.02 -1.86
CA GLU A 41 -10.88 -0.61 -1.39
C GLU A 41 -11.03 0.91 -1.28
N LYS A 42 -9.99 1.60 -0.82
CA LYS A 42 -9.98 3.06 -0.70
C LYS A 42 -9.77 3.76 -2.04
N GLN A 43 -9.38 3.02 -3.09
CA GLN A 43 -9.17 3.53 -4.44
C GLN A 43 -8.22 4.74 -4.48
N TYR A 44 -7.18 4.77 -3.64
CA TYR A 44 -6.22 5.87 -3.57
C TYR A 44 -5.53 6.18 -4.92
N GLU A 45 -5.44 5.18 -5.81
CA GLU A 45 -4.93 5.37 -7.17
C GLU A 45 -5.76 6.34 -8.02
N THR A 46 -7.04 6.57 -7.67
CA THR A 46 -7.92 7.49 -8.41
C THR A 46 -7.44 8.93 -8.30
N GLU A 47 -6.93 9.35 -7.14
CA GLU A 47 -6.36 10.68 -6.95
C GLU A 47 -5.10 10.88 -7.79
N LEU A 48 -4.22 9.88 -7.86
CA LEU A 48 -2.98 9.92 -8.64
C LEU A 48 -3.23 9.86 -10.15
N THR A 49 -4.22 9.08 -10.59
CA THR A 49 -4.62 9.06 -12.00
C THR A 49 -5.29 10.36 -12.42
N ALA A 50 -6.10 10.97 -11.54
CA ALA A 50 -6.67 12.30 -11.75
C ALA A 50 -5.61 13.40 -11.82
N SER A 51 -4.47 13.24 -11.12
CA SER A 51 -3.34 14.18 -11.20
C SER A 51 -2.43 13.98 -12.43
N GLY A 52 -2.79 13.03 -13.31
CA GLY A 52 -2.12 12.79 -14.59
C GLY A 52 -1.06 11.69 -14.58
N ILE A 53 -0.97 10.89 -13.51
CA ILE A 53 -0.02 9.76 -13.43
C ILE A 53 -0.66 8.53 -14.04
N ALA A 54 0.03 7.92 -15.01
CA ALA A 54 -0.44 6.69 -15.61
C ALA A 54 -0.48 5.54 -14.58
N GLN A 55 -1.55 4.75 -14.56
CA GLN A 55 -1.72 3.65 -13.60
C GLN A 55 -0.53 2.68 -13.56
N LYS A 56 0.09 2.42 -14.72
CA LYS A 56 1.32 1.60 -14.84
C LYS A 56 2.52 2.12 -14.04
N ASN A 57 2.52 3.40 -13.68
CA ASN A 57 3.56 4.06 -12.90
C ASN A 57 3.24 4.09 -11.40
N ILE A 58 2.03 3.71 -10.99
CA ILE A 58 1.63 3.65 -9.59
C ILE A 58 2.09 2.32 -9.01
N ARG A 59 2.80 2.37 -7.89
CA ARG A 59 3.24 1.21 -7.12
C ARG A 59 2.51 1.21 -5.78
N LYS A 60 1.96 0.08 -5.40
CA LYS A 60 1.24 -0.13 -4.13
C LYS A 60 2.09 -1.07 -3.28
N TYR A 61 2.26 -0.75 -2.01
CA TYR A 61 2.99 -1.60 -1.06
C TYR A 61 2.26 -1.64 0.28
N GLY A 62 2.08 -2.85 0.80
CA GLY A 62 1.64 -3.11 2.16
C GLY A 62 2.84 -3.39 3.05
N PHE A 63 2.90 -2.71 4.18
CA PHE A 63 3.90 -2.94 5.22
C PHE A 63 3.20 -3.61 6.41
N ALA A 64 3.63 -4.82 6.75
CA ALA A 64 3.19 -5.53 7.95
C ALA A 64 4.31 -5.52 8.99
N PHE A 65 3.97 -5.15 10.22
CA PHE A 65 4.91 -5.11 11.34
C PHE A 65 4.54 -6.12 12.42
N CYS A 66 5.55 -6.84 12.91
CA CYS A 66 5.49 -7.64 14.13
C CYS A 66 6.74 -7.31 14.95
N GLU A 67 6.58 -6.42 15.93
CA GLU A 67 7.69 -5.85 16.71
C GLU A 67 8.83 -5.29 15.85
N LYS A 68 9.95 -6.03 15.73
CA LYS A 68 11.15 -5.67 14.96
C LYS A 68 11.17 -6.28 13.57
N GLN A 69 10.21 -7.13 13.25
CA GLN A 69 10.06 -7.75 11.94
C GLN A 69 9.12 -6.91 11.08
N VAL A 70 9.52 -6.71 9.82
CA VAL A 70 8.69 -6.06 8.81
C VAL A 70 8.66 -6.91 7.55
N LEU A 71 7.47 -7.14 7.02
CA LEU A 71 7.27 -7.72 5.70
C LEU A 71 6.70 -6.63 4.79
N ILE A 72 7.24 -6.53 3.58
CA ILE A 72 6.81 -5.56 2.56
C ILE A 72 6.41 -6.37 1.34
N GLY A 73 5.19 -6.15 0.84
CA GLY A 73 4.67 -6.81 -0.36
C GLY A 73 3.73 -5.95 -1.18
#